data_AF-A0A522UC94-F1
#
_entry.id   AF-A0A522UC94-F1
#
_cell.length_a   1.000
_cell.length_b   1.000
_cell.length_c   1.000
_cell.angle_alpha   90.00
_cell.angle_beta   90.00
_cell.angle_gamma   90.00
#
_symmetry.space_group_name_H-M   'P 1'
#
loop_
_entity.id
_entity.type
_entity.pdbx_description
1 polymer ?
#
loop_
_entity_poly.entity_id
_entity_poly.type
_entity_poly.pdbx_seq_one_letter_code
_entity_poly.pdbx_strand_id
1 'polypeptide(L)'
;MIALPTKEWSGCIASVNGAYRPRQPRTSPLWRCLVAHFDEFLALYPERYQARLDGLRPVIQHVVEKFMACGDLAQGFARILKY
;
A
#
# COMPACT_ATOMS: atom_id res chain seq x y z
N MET A 1 28.94 27.09 20.00
CA MET A 1 28.77 26.71 18.59
C MET A 1 29.30 25.30 18.43
N ILE A 2 28.42 24.30 18.37
CA ILE A 2 28.84 22.91 18.11
C ILE A 2 28.66 22.70 16.61
N ALA A 3 29.77 22.47 15.90
CA ALA A 3 29.74 22.03 14.51
C ALA A 3 29.17 20.61 14.47
N LEU A 4 27.99 20.44 13.84
CA LEU A 4 27.48 19.11 13.52
C LEU A 4 28.28 18.60 12.31
N PRO A 5 28.83 17.37 12.36
CA PRO A 5 29.53 16.81 11.22
C PRO A 5 28.54 16.62 10.07
N THR A 6 28.91 17.12 8.89
CA THR A 6 28.22 16.85 7.63
C THR A 6 28.37 15.36 7.33
N LYS A 7 27.45 14.54 7.85
CA LYS A 7 27.38 13.13 7.50
C LYS A 7 27.14 13.01 6.00
N GLU A 8 28.20 12.68 5.28
CA GLU A 8 28.15 12.31 3.89
C GLU A 8 27.37 10.99 3.82
N TRP A 9 26.13 11.06 3.35
CA TRP A 9 25.36 9.86 3.03
C TRP A 9 25.91 9.28 1.73
N SER A 10 27.07 8.62 1.81
CA SER A 10 27.63 7.82 0.71
C SER A 10 26.91 6.47 0.62
N GLY A 11 25.57 6.50 0.69
CA GLY A 11 24.69 5.39 0.37
C GLY A 11 24.16 5.61 -1.04
N CYS A 12 24.59 4.76 -1.96
CA CYS A 12 24.22 4.68 -3.37
C CYS A 12 23.03 5.57 -3.79
N ILE A 13 23.30 6.80 -4.23
CA ILE A 13 22.37 7.51 -5.12
C ILE A 13 22.53 6.87 -6.48
N ALA A 14 21.92 5.70 -6.66
CA ALA A 14 21.87 5.03 -7.95
C ALA A 14 21.22 6.00 -8.95
N SER A 15 21.93 6.27 -10.04
CA SER A 15 21.48 7.10 -11.16
C SER A 15 20.02 6.78 -11.53
N VAL A 16 19.18 7.81 -11.58
CA VAL A 16 17.74 7.77 -11.86
C VAL A 16 17.44 7.48 -13.35
N ASN A 17 18.09 6.47 -13.93
CA ASN A 17 17.78 5.99 -15.28
C ASN A 17 16.79 4.81 -15.28
N GLY A 18 16.26 4.42 -14.12
CA GLY A 18 15.19 3.45 -14.03
C GLY A 18 13.86 4.09 -14.42
N ALA A 19 13.42 3.90 -15.66
CA ALA A 19 12.05 4.25 -16.06
C ALA A 19 11.06 3.63 -15.07
N TYR A 20 10.09 4.44 -14.60
CA TYR A 20 9.03 3.95 -13.73
C TYR A 20 8.39 2.72 -14.36
N ARG A 21 8.44 1.58 -13.65
CA ARG A 21 7.75 0.37 -14.06
C ARG A 21 6.38 0.37 -13.39
N PRO A 22 5.27 0.42 -14.17
CA PRO A 22 3.95 0.28 -13.61
C PRO A 22 3.86 -0.98 -12.76
N ARG A 23 3.27 -0.84 -11.57
CA ARG A 23 2.97 -2.00 -10.73
C ARG A 23 1.90 -2.84 -11.43
N GLN A 24 1.94 -4.15 -11.19
CA GLN A 24 0.86 -5.08 -11.55
C GLN A 24 0.21 -5.57 -10.24
N PRO A 25 -0.70 -4.78 -9.62
CA PRO A 25 -1.26 -5.11 -8.31
C PRO A 25 -1.95 -6.47 -8.32
N ARG A 26 -2.65 -6.78 -9.41
CA ARG A 26 -3.45 -8.01 -9.58
C ARG A 26 -2.62 -9.30 -9.62
N THR A 27 -1.33 -9.21 -9.95
CA THR A 27 -0.45 -10.39 -9.93
C THR A 27 0.12 -10.66 -8.54
N SER A 28 -0.01 -9.72 -7.60
CA SER A 28 0.42 -9.89 -6.22
C SER A 28 -0.33 -11.07 -5.57
N PRO A 29 0.38 -11.98 -4.88
CA PRO A 29 -0.25 -13.03 -4.07
C PRO A 29 -1.22 -12.46 -3.04
N LEU A 30 -0.88 -11.33 -2.42
CA LEU A 30 -1.75 -10.67 -1.44
C LEU A 30 -3.04 -10.15 -2.09
N TRP A 31 -2.95 -9.53 -3.26
CA TRP A 31 -4.13 -9.02 -3.97
C TRP A 31 -5.10 -10.14 -4.32
N ARG A 32 -4.57 -11.28 -4.83
CA ARG A 32 -5.39 -12.46 -5.14
C ARG A 32 -6.08 -13.04 -3.91
N CYS A 33 -5.39 -13.13 -2.78
CA CYS A 33 -5.95 -13.61 -1.52
C CYS A 33 -7.09 -12.69 -1.03
N LEU A 34 -6.86 -11.38 -1.02
CA LEU A 34 -7.86 -10.41 -0.57
C LEU A 34 -9.11 -10.44 -1.45
N VAL A 35 -8.94 -10.43 -2.77
CA VAL A 35 -10.09 -10.49 -3.69
C VAL A 35 -10.89 -11.78 -3.55
N ALA A 36 -10.24 -12.90 -3.23
CA ALA A 36 -10.93 -14.18 -3.11
C ALA A 36 -11.65 -14.37 -1.76
N HIS A 37 -11.15 -13.75 -0.68
CA HIS A 37 -11.55 -14.14 0.68
C HIS A 37 -11.95 -12.99 1.61
N PHE A 38 -11.72 -11.73 1.23
CA PHE A 38 -11.90 -10.61 2.16
C PHE A 38 -13.36 -10.40 2.55
N ASP A 39 -14.31 -10.53 1.62
CA ASP A 39 -15.74 -10.38 1.91
C ASP A 39 -16.25 -11.47 2.87
N GLU A 40 -15.84 -12.72 2.63
CA GLU A 40 -16.16 -13.84 3.54
C GLU A 40 -15.53 -13.62 4.92
N PHE A 41 -14.27 -13.15 4.95
CA PHE A 41 -13.60 -12.80 6.20
C PHE A 41 -14.38 -11.75 6.98
N LEU A 42 -14.86 -10.68 6.34
CA LEU A 42 -15.67 -9.64 6.99
C LEU A 42 -16.98 -10.21 7.55
N ALA A 43 -17.69 -11.03 6.76
CA ALA A 43 -18.95 -11.64 7.17
C ALA A 43 -18.78 -12.58 8.37
N LEU A 44 -17.71 -13.37 8.40
CA LEU A 44 -17.46 -14.36 9.45
C LEU A 44 -16.70 -13.81 10.66
N TYR A 45 -16.20 -12.56 10.59
CA TYR A 45 -15.36 -12.00 11.64
C TYR A 45 -16.02 -11.94 13.02
N PRO A 46 -17.28 -11.44 13.15
CA PRO A 46 -17.95 -11.35 14.44
C PRO A 46 -18.08 -12.72 15.12
N GLU A 47 -18.37 -13.76 14.34
CA GLU A 47 -18.60 -15.11 14.85
C GLU A 47 -17.29 -15.83 15.20
N ARG A 48 -16.26 -15.71 14.34
CA ARG A 48 -15.04 -16.54 14.45
C ARG A 48 -13.91 -15.89 15.23
N TYR A 49 -13.84 -14.55 15.26
CA TYR A 49 -12.64 -13.85 15.70
C TYR A 49 -12.90 -12.80 16.78
N GLN A 50 -14.06 -12.13 16.78
CA GLN A 50 -14.32 -11.01 17.68
C GLN A 50 -14.23 -11.37 19.16
N ALA A 51 -14.63 -12.58 19.55
CA ALA A 51 -14.53 -13.06 20.93
C ALA A 51 -13.07 -13.18 21.43
N ARG A 52 -12.09 -13.33 20.52
CA ARG A 52 -10.67 -13.54 20.86
C ARG A 52 -9.79 -12.33 20.53
N LEU A 53 -10.13 -11.57 19.48
CA LEU A 53 -9.27 -10.56 18.85
C LEU A 53 -9.87 -9.15 18.86
N ASP A 54 -10.91 -8.93 19.67
CA ASP A 54 -11.73 -7.72 19.70
C ASP A 54 -12.47 -7.42 18.39
N GLY A 55 -13.20 -6.31 18.34
CA GLY A 55 -13.93 -5.87 17.15
C GLY A 55 -13.01 -5.49 15.99
N LEU A 56 -13.42 -5.81 14.76
CA LEU A 56 -12.68 -5.42 13.57
C LEU A 56 -12.66 -3.90 13.44
N ARG A 57 -11.45 -3.33 13.36
CA ARG A 57 -11.26 -1.89 13.21
C ARG A 57 -11.72 -1.43 11.82
N PRO A 58 -12.57 -0.40 11.70
CA PRO A 58 -13.06 0.08 10.38
C PRO A 58 -11.95 0.50 9.41
N VAL A 59 -10.79 0.94 9.94
CA VAL A 59 -9.62 1.31 9.11
C VAL A 59 -9.11 0.15 8.25
N ILE A 60 -9.29 -1.10 8.68
CA ILE A 60 -8.80 -2.28 7.97
C ILE A 60 -9.51 -2.41 6.62
N GLN A 61 -10.84 -2.33 6.62
CA GLN A 61 -11.64 -2.38 5.39
C GLN A 61 -11.25 -1.24 4.44
N HIS A 62 -11.19 -0.01 4.94
CA HIS A 62 -10.80 1.17 4.14
C HIS A 62 -9.42 1.03 3.48
N VAL A 63 -8.43 0.50 4.21
CA VAL A 63 -7.08 0.30 3.68
C VAL A 63 -7.06 -0.81 2.62
N VAL A 64 -7.80 -1.90 2.83
CA VAL A 64 -7.89 -3.00 1.87
C VAL A 64 -8.57 -2.55 0.58
N GLU A 65 -9.66 -1.79 0.66
CA GLU A 65 -10.35 -1.20 -0.50
C GLU A 65 -9.40 -0.29 -1.29
N LYS A 66 -8.67 0.61 -0.62
CA LYS A 66 -7.66 1.45 -1.25
C LYS A 66 -6.53 0.66 -1.88
N PHE A 67 -6.08 -0.42 -1.22
CA PHE A 67 -5.05 -1.30 -1.75
C PHE A 67 -5.54 -2.00 -3.02
N MET A 68 -6.78 -2.48 -3.06
CA MET A 68 -7.36 -3.13 -4.24
C MET A 68 -7.56 -2.17 -5.41
N ALA A 69 -7.85 -0.89 -5.13
CA ALA A 69 -7.93 0.19 -6.12
C ALA A 69 -6.56 0.75 -6.56
N CYS A 70 -5.49 0.46 -5.81
CA CYS A 70 -4.17 1.00 -6.08
C CYS A 70 -3.64 0.51 -7.44
N GLY A 71 -3.13 1.43 -8.26
CA GLY A 71 -2.62 1.13 -9.60
C GLY A 71 -3.64 1.30 -10.73
N ASP A 72 -4.90 1.62 -10.40
CA ASP A 72 -5.82 2.18 -11.39
C ASP A 72 -5.45 3.65 -11.64
N LEU A 73 -4.90 3.94 -12.82
CA LEU A 73 -4.53 5.29 -13.22
C LEU A 73 -5.77 6.21 -13.29
N ALA A 74 -6.97 5.68 -13.55
CA ALA A 74 -8.20 6.48 -13.52
C ALA A 74 -8.53 7.02 -12.12
N GLN A 75 -7.98 6.40 -11.06
CA GLN A 75 -8.21 6.77 -9.66
C GLN A 75 -7.13 7.71 -9.08
N GLY A 76 -6.11 8.07 -9.85
CA GLY A 76 -5.12 9.06 -9.41
C GLY A 76 -3.82 9.06 -10.21
N PHE A 77 -3.68 10.01 -11.13
CA PHE A 77 -2.40 10.43 -11.67
C PHE A 77 -2.04 11.82 -11.15
N ALA A 78 -0.80 11.98 -10.68
CA ALA A 78 -0.22 13.31 -10.52
C ALA A 78 -0.02 13.90 -11.93
N ARG A 79 -0.80 14.93 -12.29
CA ARG A 79 -0.55 15.70 -13.51
C ARG A 79 0.75 16.47 -13.30
N ILE A 80 1.84 16.06 -13.96
CA ILE A 80 3.04 16.90 -14.04
C ILE A 80 2.68 18.06 -14.95
N LEU A 81 2.44 19.24 -14.37
CA LEU A 81 2.32 20.46 -15.14
C LEU A 81 3.71 20.78 -15.71
N LYS A 82 3.85 20.77 -17.03
CA LYS A 82 5.01 21.37 -17.70
C LYS A 82 4.76 22.86 -17.81
N TYR A 83 5.58 23.67 -17.15
CA TYR A 83 5.72 25.10 -17.40
C TYR A 83 6.70 25.31 -18.56
#